data_AF-A0A6A7BIB3-F1
#
_entry.id   AF-A0A6A7BIB3-F1
#
_cell.length_a   1.000
_cell.length_b   1.000
_cell.length_c   1.000
_cell.angle_alpha   90.00
_cell.angle_beta   90.00
_cell.angle_gamma   90.00
#
_symmetry.space_group_name_H-M   'P 1'
#
loop_
_entity.id
_entity.type
_entity.pdbx_description
1 polymer ?
#
loop_
_entity_poly.entity_id
_entity_poly.type
_entity_poly.pdbx_seq_one_letter_code
_entity_poly.pdbx_strand_id
1 'polypeptide(L)'
;MSTEVQELKKVVEALQKQVTRLSDQEDIRKLQYTYGYYLDKCLYKEVAELYSDHEDTAVEFLGGRYNGKEGVKRLYIGRFAKSFVAGRNGPVHGFLLDHPQMQGIVHVNTEGTRAKGRFRSMMSAGTHDSIKDTHPRGLVQWWEGGIYENEYIKENGVWKIFRLKYFPFWHAQFDKGWSHTKPNYVPFLSTTYPEDPNGPDELCEHPMLWPDTRVVPFHYTHPITGNQVADDDLRAPHFGEDPSTGTPPLVLSKPKSETTNSA
;
A
#
# COMPACT_ATOMS: atom_id res chain seq x y z
N MET A 1 27.14 13.52 43.68
CA MET A 1 27.89 13.09 42.49
C MET A 1 27.44 11.73 41.94
N SER A 2 27.41 10.62 42.72
CA SER A 2 26.97 9.31 42.17
C SER A 2 25.51 9.26 41.72
N THR A 3 24.58 9.87 42.47
CA THR A 3 23.13 9.84 42.16
C THR A 3 22.79 10.67 40.91
N GLU A 4 23.36 11.87 40.81
CA GLU A 4 23.20 12.75 39.65
C GLU A 4 23.69 12.11 38.36
N VAL A 5 24.86 11.45 38.39
CA VAL A 5 25.37 10.70 37.22
C VAL A 5 24.45 9.53 36.84
N GLN A 6 23.85 8.84 37.81
CA GLN A 6 22.89 7.76 37.54
C GLN A 6 21.58 8.29 36.95
N GLU A 7 21.08 9.42 37.44
CA GLU A 7 19.89 10.10 36.90
C GLU A 7 20.14 10.58 35.48
N LEU A 8 21.28 11.21 35.21
CA LEU A 8 21.68 11.64 33.87
C LEU A 8 21.77 10.46 32.89
N LYS A 9 22.32 9.31 33.31
CA LYS A 9 22.35 8.10 32.47
C LYS A 9 20.95 7.62 32.09
N LYS A 10 20.00 7.60 33.03
CA LYS A 10 18.61 7.23 32.75
C LYS A 10 17.95 8.19 31.76
N VAL A 11 18.20 9.49 31.90
CA VAL A 11 17.69 10.51 30.97
C VAL A 11 18.28 10.31 29.57
N VAL A 12 19.60 10.09 29.47
CA VAL A 12 20.27 9.83 28.18
C VAL A 12 19.72 8.57 27.52
N GLU A 13 19.53 7.48 28.25
CA GLU A 13 18.94 6.24 27.72
C GLU A 13 17.50 6.45 27.22
N ALA A 14 16.68 7.20 27.97
CA ALA A 14 15.31 7.51 27.58
C ALA A 14 15.26 8.38 26.31
N LEU A 15 16.09 9.43 26.26
CA LEU A 15 16.19 10.30 25.08
C LEU A 15 16.73 9.55 23.87
N GLN A 16 17.74 8.70 24.04
CA GLN A 16 18.27 7.88 22.95
C GLN A 16 17.19 6.98 22.36
N LYS A 17 16.39 6.31 23.20
CA LYS A 17 15.24 5.50 22.73
C LYS A 17 14.21 6.34 21.98
N GLN A 18 13.91 7.55 22.45
CA GLN A 18 12.97 8.45 21.78
C GLN A 18 13.51 8.92 20.42
N VAL A 19 14.78 9.31 20.34
CA VAL A 19 15.44 9.72 19.11
C VAL A 19 15.48 8.58 18.10
N THR A 20 15.83 7.36 18.53
CA THR A 20 15.81 6.18 17.67
C THR A 20 14.41 5.93 17.11
N ARG A 21 13.37 5.99 17.94
CA ARG A 21 11.99 5.79 17.48
C ARG A 21 11.53 6.85 16.47
N LEU A 22 11.87 8.12 16.71
CA LEU A 22 11.55 9.21 15.77
C LEU A 22 12.31 9.06 14.45
N SER A 23 13.58 8.66 14.51
CA SER A 23 14.40 8.38 13.34
C SER A 23 13.82 7.23 12.53
N ASP A 24 13.39 6.16 13.21
CA ASP A 24 12.74 5.01 12.57
C ASP A 24 11.44 5.38 11.86
N GLN A 25 10.60 6.23 12.47
CA GLN A 25 9.38 6.74 11.82
C GLN A 25 9.70 7.49 10.52
N GLU A 26 10.76 8.30 10.53
CA GLU A 26 11.17 9.07 9.36
C GLU A 26 11.84 8.20 8.29
N ASP A 27 12.66 7.23 8.68
CA ASP A 27 13.28 6.27 7.77
C ASP A 27 12.21 5.44 7.04
N ILE A 28 11.14 5.05 7.73
CA ILE A 28 10.00 4.37 7.12
C ILE A 28 9.24 5.30 6.16
N ARG A 29 9.03 6.57 6.52
CA ARG A 29 8.39 7.54 5.61
C ARG A 29 9.23 7.73 4.34
N LYS A 30 10.55 7.86 4.48
CA LYS A 30 11.49 7.92 3.35
C LYS A 30 11.48 6.64 2.51
N LEU A 31 11.44 5.47 3.16
CA LEU A 31 11.32 4.18 2.47
C LEU A 31 10.05 4.12 1.61
N GLN A 32 8.91 4.52 2.17
CA GLN A 32 7.65 4.56 1.43
C GLN A 32 7.69 5.54 0.26
N TYR A 33 8.27 6.72 0.44
CA TYR A 33 8.42 7.68 -0.66
C TYR A 33 9.44 7.21 -1.71
N THR A 34 10.50 6.53 -1.31
CA THR A 34 11.44 5.88 -2.22
C THR A 34 10.74 4.83 -3.08
N TYR A 35 9.86 4.03 -2.48
CA TYR A 35 8.98 3.12 -3.19
C TYR A 35 8.15 3.84 -4.26
N GLY A 36 7.51 4.97 -3.92
CA GLY A 36 6.76 5.80 -4.87
C GLY A 36 7.62 6.29 -6.03
N TYR A 37 8.78 6.91 -5.75
CA TYR A 37 9.68 7.42 -6.79
C TYR A 37 10.17 6.34 -7.76
N TYR A 38 10.47 5.13 -7.27
CA TYR A 38 10.83 4.01 -8.15
C TYR A 38 9.63 3.52 -8.96
N LEU A 39 8.45 3.42 -8.35
CA LEU A 39 7.23 2.99 -9.02
C LEU A 39 6.86 3.92 -10.19
N ASP A 40 6.96 5.23 -9.99
CA ASP A 40 6.67 6.28 -10.99
C ASP A 40 7.56 6.20 -12.23
N LYS A 41 8.76 5.65 -12.06
CA LYS A 41 9.72 5.47 -13.15
C LYS A 41 9.76 4.05 -13.66
N CYS A 42 8.79 3.20 -13.30
CA CYS A 42 8.76 1.80 -13.70
C CYS A 42 10.06 1.04 -13.35
N LEU A 43 10.73 1.45 -12.27
CA LEU A 43 11.94 0.84 -11.72
C LEU A 43 11.53 -0.35 -10.82
N TYR A 44 10.87 -1.32 -11.44
CA TYR A 44 10.20 -2.43 -10.76
C TYR A 44 11.15 -3.42 -10.09
N LYS A 45 12.39 -3.54 -10.58
CA LYS A 45 13.44 -4.32 -9.90
C LYS A 45 13.80 -3.66 -8.56
N GLU A 46 13.98 -2.36 -8.56
CA GLU A 46 14.31 -1.56 -7.38
C GLU A 46 13.15 -1.58 -6.39
N VAL A 47 11.90 -1.47 -6.85
CA VAL A 47 10.70 -1.65 -6.02
C VAL A 47 10.70 -3.01 -5.34
N ALA A 48 10.93 -4.10 -6.09
CA ALA A 48 10.94 -5.45 -5.52
C ALA A 48 12.03 -5.61 -4.44
N GLU A 49 13.17 -4.95 -4.59
CA GLU A 49 14.27 -5.00 -3.62
C GLU A 49 13.99 -4.26 -2.30
N LEU A 50 13.01 -3.36 -2.24
CA LEU A 50 12.61 -2.69 -0.99
C LEU A 50 11.87 -3.62 -0.01
N TYR A 51 11.39 -4.76 -0.50
CA TYR A 51 10.66 -5.73 0.32
C TYR A 51 11.60 -6.60 1.15
N SER A 52 11.12 -7.03 2.32
CA SER A 52 11.74 -8.05 3.15
C SER A 52 11.78 -9.42 2.46
N ASP A 53 12.72 -10.26 2.89
CA ASP A 53 12.83 -11.66 2.47
C ASP A 53 12.09 -12.60 3.43
N HIS A 54 11.43 -12.05 4.46
CA HIS A 54 10.62 -12.80 5.42
C HIS A 54 9.48 -13.54 4.70
N GLU A 55 9.15 -14.75 5.14
CA GLU A 55 8.16 -15.63 4.48
C GLU A 55 6.76 -15.01 4.37
N ASP A 56 6.32 -14.30 5.40
CA ASP A 56 5.05 -13.55 5.43
C ASP A 56 5.06 -12.21 4.65
N THR A 57 6.14 -11.89 3.94
CA THR A 57 6.17 -10.71 3.08
C THR A 57 5.04 -10.81 2.07
N ALA A 58 4.34 -9.71 1.80
CA ALA A 58 3.29 -9.72 0.78
C ALA A 58 3.00 -8.34 0.18
N VAL A 59 2.38 -8.36 -0.98
CA VAL A 59 1.74 -7.18 -1.58
C VAL A 59 0.30 -7.51 -1.97
N GLU A 60 -0.62 -6.62 -1.59
CA GLU A 60 -2.03 -6.71 -1.95
C GLU A 60 -2.42 -5.57 -2.88
N PHE A 61 -2.98 -5.95 -4.02
CA PHE A 61 -3.33 -5.03 -5.08
C PHE A 61 -4.52 -5.57 -5.89
N LEU A 62 -5.56 -4.75 -6.07
CA LEU A 62 -6.77 -5.08 -6.85
C LEU A 62 -7.37 -6.45 -6.52
N GLY A 63 -7.57 -6.71 -5.23
CA GLY A 63 -8.21 -7.95 -4.77
C GLY A 63 -7.34 -9.21 -4.90
N GLY A 64 -6.06 -9.07 -5.21
CA GLY A 64 -5.11 -10.19 -5.19
C GLY A 64 -4.01 -9.97 -4.17
N ARG A 65 -3.61 -11.06 -3.50
CA ARG A 65 -2.49 -11.11 -2.57
C ARG A 65 -1.34 -11.93 -3.17
N TYR A 66 -0.18 -11.31 -3.23
CA TYR A 66 1.06 -11.91 -3.71
C TYR A 66 1.98 -12.18 -2.51
N ASN A 67 2.26 -13.44 -2.23
CA ASN A 67 3.02 -13.90 -1.07
C ASN A 67 4.51 -14.05 -1.38
N GLY A 68 5.33 -13.69 -0.41
CA GLY A 68 6.78 -13.71 -0.45
C GLY A 68 7.39 -12.75 -1.47
N LYS A 69 8.72 -12.69 -1.47
CA LYS A 69 9.51 -11.91 -2.43
C LYS A 69 9.24 -12.31 -3.89
N GLU A 70 8.97 -13.60 -4.13
CA GLU A 70 8.67 -14.09 -5.48
C GLU A 70 7.28 -13.66 -5.96
N GLY A 71 6.27 -13.61 -5.08
CA GLY A 71 4.97 -13.00 -5.41
C GLY A 71 5.11 -11.52 -5.73
N VAL A 72 5.89 -10.78 -4.94
CA VAL A 72 6.21 -9.36 -5.21
C VAL A 72 6.83 -9.21 -6.61
N LYS A 73 7.81 -10.04 -6.97
CA LYS A 73 8.41 -10.02 -8.33
C LYS A 73 7.41 -10.38 -9.42
N ARG A 74 6.48 -11.33 -9.20
CA ARG A 74 5.41 -11.64 -10.17
C ARG A 74 4.55 -10.42 -10.45
N LEU A 75 4.16 -9.66 -9.41
CA LEU A 75 3.39 -8.43 -9.60
C LEU A 75 4.21 -7.36 -10.35
N TYR A 76 5.34 -6.92 -9.79
CA TYR A 76 6.04 -5.75 -10.33
C TYR A 76 6.80 -6.05 -11.64
N ILE A 77 7.54 -7.16 -11.70
CA ILE A 77 8.37 -7.50 -12.86
C ILE A 77 7.58 -8.35 -13.86
N GLY A 78 6.83 -9.34 -13.37
CA GLY A 78 6.03 -10.23 -14.21
C GLY A 78 4.86 -9.52 -14.90
N ARG A 79 4.09 -8.72 -14.15
CA ARG A 79 2.87 -8.08 -14.65
C ARG A 79 3.07 -6.61 -15.03
N PHE A 80 3.52 -5.76 -14.11
CA PHE A 80 3.58 -4.30 -14.35
C PHE A 80 4.61 -3.93 -15.42
N ALA A 81 5.84 -4.44 -15.33
CA ALA A 81 6.87 -4.15 -16.33
C ALA A 81 6.40 -4.50 -17.76
N LYS A 82 5.79 -5.68 -17.94
CA LYS A 82 5.24 -6.09 -19.25
C LYS A 82 4.10 -5.19 -19.72
N SER A 83 3.21 -4.81 -18.80
CA SER A 83 1.98 -4.06 -19.14
C SER A 83 2.20 -2.57 -19.42
N PHE A 84 3.17 -1.95 -18.76
CA PHE A 84 3.39 -0.50 -18.83
C PHE A 84 4.59 -0.11 -19.68
N VAL A 85 5.62 -0.96 -19.74
CA VAL A 85 6.91 -0.60 -20.38
C VAL A 85 7.53 -1.77 -21.17
N ALA A 86 6.70 -2.70 -21.64
CA ALA A 86 7.09 -3.84 -22.48
C ALA A 86 8.26 -4.67 -21.89
N GLY A 87 8.29 -4.84 -20.57
CA GLY A 87 9.27 -5.65 -19.84
C GLY A 87 10.57 -4.91 -19.49
N ARG A 88 10.69 -3.63 -19.84
CA ARG A 88 11.81 -2.78 -19.43
C ARG A 88 11.78 -2.50 -17.93
N ASN A 89 12.95 -2.25 -17.35
CA ASN A 89 13.08 -1.63 -16.04
C ASN A 89 13.46 -0.16 -16.23
N GLY A 90 12.52 0.75 -15.98
CA GLY A 90 12.67 2.18 -16.25
C GLY A 90 11.59 2.75 -17.18
N PRO A 91 11.53 4.08 -17.31
CA PRO A 91 10.47 4.75 -18.04
C PRO A 91 10.60 4.58 -19.55
N VAL A 92 9.51 4.88 -20.26
CA VAL A 92 9.46 4.99 -21.73
C VAL A 92 9.01 6.38 -22.13
N HIS A 93 9.47 6.86 -23.29
CA HIS A 93 9.10 8.18 -23.79
C HIS A 93 7.59 8.31 -23.96
N GLY A 94 7.02 9.43 -23.51
CA GLY A 94 5.60 9.75 -23.70
C GLY A 94 4.61 9.04 -22.76
N PHE A 95 5.05 8.12 -21.89
CA PHE A 95 4.19 7.53 -20.86
C PHE A 95 4.40 8.23 -19.52
N LEU A 96 3.33 8.80 -18.97
CA LEU A 96 3.29 9.40 -17.65
C LEU A 96 2.79 8.37 -16.64
N LEU A 97 3.50 8.28 -15.53
CA LEU A 97 3.09 7.55 -14.35
C LEU A 97 3.65 8.33 -13.14
N ASP A 98 2.75 8.82 -12.30
CA ASP A 98 3.08 9.66 -11.14
C ASP A 98 2.16 9.28 -9.98
N HIS A 99 2.71 8.84 -8.86
CA HIS A 99 1.98 8.39 -7.66
C HIS A 99 2.42 9.15 -6.39
N PRO A 100 2.20 10.46 -6.29
CA PRO A 100 2.41 11.20 -5.05
C PRO A 100 1.76 10.54 -3.84
N GLN A 101 2.58 10.21 -2.84
CA GLN A 101 2.14 9.66 -1.56
C GLN A 101 2.22 10.73 -0.48
N MET A 102 1.10 11.00 0.17
CA MET A 102 0.90 12.11 1.10
C MET A 102 0.15 11.65 2.36
N GLN A 103 -0.02 12.56 3.33
CA GLN A 103 -0.74 12.30 4.58
C GLN A 103 -0.22 11.07 5.36
N GLY A 104 1.11 10.89 5.38
CA GLY A 104 1.74 9.74 6.02
C GLY A 104 1.55 9.75 7.54
N ILE A 105 1.15 8.62 8.12
CA ILE A 105 1.14 8.36 9.59
C ILE A 105 1.88 7.07 9.84
N VAL A 106 2.91 7.09 10.70
CA VAL A 106 3.79 5.94 10.97
C VAL A 106 3.86 5.67 12.47
N HIS A 107 3.61 4.43 12.86
CA HIS A 107 3.77 3.95 14.23
C HIS A 107 4.80 2.81 14.28
N VAL A 108 5.88 3.03 15.02
CA VAL A 108 6.90 2.01 15.32
C VAL A 108 6.54 1.34 16.65
N ASN A 109 6.67 0.01 16.73
CA ASN A 109 6.40 -0.73 17.97
C ASN A 109 7.43 -0.38 19.06
N THR A 110 7.12 -0.77 20.30
CA THR A 110 7.97 -0.50 21.46
C THR A 110 9.38 -1.08 21.30
N GLU A 111 9.50 -2.22 20.63
CA GLU A 111 10.76 -2.92 20.41
C GLU A 111 11.62 -2.31 19.28
N GLY A 112 11.06 -1.45 18.43
CA GLY A 112 11.77 -0.85 17.30
C GLY A 112 12.09 -1.84 16.17
N THR A 113 11.27 -2.88 16.01
CA THR A 113 11.49 -3.99 15.06
C THR A 113 10.37 -4.12 14.02
N ARG A 114 9.21 -3.54 14.29
CA ARG A 114 8.03 -3.55 13.43
C ARG A 114 7.41 -2.16 13.39
N ALA A 115 6.73 -1.86 12.29
CA ALA A 115 5.97 -0.63 12.20
C ALA A 115 4.75 -0.79 11.29
N LYS A 116 3.81 0.13 11.45
CA LYS A 116 2.65 0.28 10.58
C LYS A 116 2.63 1.68 10.00
N GLY A 117 2.16 1.82 8.77
CA GLY A 117 2.15 3.10 8.08
C GLY A 117 0.95 3.27 7.16
N ARG A 118 0.26 4.40 7.31
CA ARG A 118 -0.85 4.81 6.45
C ARG A 118 -0.42 5.93 5.53
N PHE A 119 -0.74 5.84 4.24
CA PHE A 119 -0.43 6.88 3.25
C PHE A 119 -1.54 7.01 2.22
N ARG A 120 -1.87 8.24 1.83
CA ARG A 120 -2.79 8.52 0.73
C ARG A 120 -2.03 8.66 -0.58
N SER A 121 -2.53 8.02 -1.63
CA SER A 121 -1.99 8.14 -2.97
C SER A 121 -2.98 8.85 -3.88
N MET A 122 -2.47 9.74 -4.72
CA MET A 122 -3.17 10.25 -5.89
C MET A 122 -2.26 9.99 -7.08
N MET A 123 -2.71 9.16 -8.02
CA MET A 123 -1.96 8.80 -9.20
C MET A 123 -2.52 9.51 -10.43
N SER A 124 -1.61 10.00 -11.27
CA SER A 124 -1.88 10.42 -12.65
C SER A 124 -1.12 9.52 -13.60
N ALA A 125 -1.80 8.99 -14.61
CA ALA A 125 -1.16 8.17 -15.62
C ALA A 125 -1.77 8.38 -16.99
N GLY A 126 -0.97 8.14 -18.03
CA GLY A 126 -1.45 8.31 -19.39
C GLY A 126 -0.35 8.37 -20.43
N THR A 127 -0.78 8.55 -21.68
CA THR A 127 0.09 8.69 -22.84
C THR A 127 0.02 10.11 -23.40
N HIS A 128 1.15 10.56 -23.94
CA HIS A 128 1.26 11.79 -24.72
C HIS A 128 0.85 11.54 -26.18
N ASP A 129 0.38 12.58 -26.88
CA ASP A 129 -0.06 12.48 -28.28
C ASP A 129 1.04 11.94 -29.21
N SER A 130 2.30 12.23 -28.91
CA SER A 130 3.47 11.78 -29.69
C SER A 130 3.66 10.26 -29.78
N ILE A 131 2.98 9.48 -28.92
CA ILE A 131 3.09 8.02 -28.90
C ILE A 131 1.75 7.31 -29.12
N LYS A 132 0.67 8.03 -29.43
CA LYS A 132 -0.69 7.45 -29.53
C LYS A 132 -0.80 6.33 -30.56
N ASP A 133 -0.05 6.41 -31.66
CA ASP A 133 -0.12 5.44 -32.76
C ASP A 133 0.84 4.26 -32.56
N THR A 134 1.79 4.38 -31.61
CA THR A 134 2.82 3.38 -31.35
C THR A 134 2.65 2.65 -30.01
N HIS A 135 1.98 3.28 -29.04
CA HIS A 135 1.77 2.71 -27.72
C HIS A 135 0.50 1.83 -27.73
N PRO A 136 0.52 0.60 -27.18
CA PRO A 136 -0.62 -0.33 -27.26
C PRO A 136 -1.89 0.18 -26.56
N ARG A 137 -1.76 1.19 -25.69
CA ARG A 137 -2.89 1.85 -25.01
C ARG A 137 -3.50 3.02 -25.77
N GLY A 138 -2.94 3.42 -26.92
CA GLY A 138 -3.38 4.60 -27.65
C GLY A 138 -3.19 5.90 -26.85
N LEU A 139 -4.03 6.90 -27.12
CA LEU A 139 -4.16 8.11 -26.32
C LEU A 139 -5.12 7.85 -25.14
N VAL A 140 -4.60 7.82 -23.91
CA VAL A 140 -5.40 7.59 -22.69
C VAL A 140 -4.82 8.35 -21.51
N GLN A 141 -5.67 8.93 -20.67
CA GLN A 141 -5.27 9.64 -19.45
C GLN A 141 -6.26 9.33 -18.33
N TRP A 142 -5.76 9.00 -17.16
CA TRP A 142 -6.60 8.65 -16.01
C TRP A 142 -5.98 9.07 -14.69
N TRP A 143 -6.86 9.23 -13.71
CA TRP A 143 -6.52 9.40 -12.32
C TRP A 143 -6.89 8.16 -11.54
N GLU A 144 -6.17 7.94 -10.46
CA GLU A 144 -6.51 6.95 -9.45
C GLU A 144 -6.25 7.54 -8.07
N GLY A 145 -7.08 7.20 -7.10
CA GLY A 145 -6.84 7.53 -5.70
C GLY A 145 -6.95 6.29 -4.84
N GLY A 146 -6.11 6.20 -3.81
CA GLY A 146 -6.06 5.04 -2.94
C GLY A 146 -5.43 5.31 -1.59
N ILE A 147 -5.50 4.31 -0.70
CA ILE A 147 -4.86 4.32 0.61
C ILE A 147 -3.94 3.10 0.73
N TYR A 148 -2.72 3.35 1.20
CA TYR A 148 -1.82 2.31 1.70
C TYR A 148 -2.03 2.15 3.21
N GLU A 149 -2.17 0.90 3.68
CA GLU A 149 -2.18 0.53 5.11
C GLU A 149 -1.14 -0.57 5.34
N ASN A 150 0.12 -0.14 5.35
CA ASN A 150 1.29 -1.01 5.23
C ASN A 150 1.84 -1.44 6.59
N GLU A 151 2.59 -2.54 6.57
CA GLU A 151 3.45 -3.01 7.65
C GLU A 151 4.91 -3.07 7.18
N TYR A 152 5.83 -2.79 8.11
CA TYR A 152 7.27 -2.74 7.90
C TYR A 152 7.99 -3.58 8.94
N ILE A 153 9.16 -4.08 8.57
CA ILE A 153 10.04 -4.89 9.43
C ILE A 153 11.46 -4.32 9.39
N LYS A 154 12.14 -4.33 10.52
CA LYS A 154 13.55 -3.96 10.62
C LYS A 154 14.41 -5.22 10.66
N GLU A 155 15.28 -5.38 9.69
CA GLU A 155 16.17 -6.52 9.55
C GLU A 155 17.61 -6.03 9.49
N ASN A 156 18.47 -6.53 10.39
CA ASN A 156 19.89 -6.13 10.45
C ASN A 156 20.08 -4.60 10.48
N GLY A 157 19.19 -3.90 11.18
CA GLY A 157 19.21 -2.44 11.32
C GLY A 157 18.55 -1.65 10.18
N VAL A 158 18.07 -2.31 9.12
CA VAL A 158 17.48 -1.66 7.94
C VAL A 158 15.97 -1.91 7.90
N TRP A 159 15.18 -0.84 7.74
CA TRP A 159 13.74 -0.95 7.52
C TRP A 159 13.44 -1.42 6.09
N LYS A 160 12.50 -2.36 5.98
CA LYS A 160 12.02 -2.93 4.71
C LYS A 160 10.49 -2.97 4.69
N ILE A 161 9.93 -2.95 3.48
CA ILE A 161 8.50 -3.17 3.28
C ILE A 161 8.21 -4.63 3.61
N PHE A 162 7.27 -4.88 4.53
CA PHE A 162 6.91 -6.23 4.93
C PHE A 162 5.60 -6.64 4.28
N ARG A 163 4.51 -5.91 4.55
CA ARG A 163 3.20 -6.17 3.95
C ARG A 163 2.65 -4.87 3.42
N LEU A 164 2.68 -4.73 2.11
CA LEU A 164 2.07 -3.58 1.45
C LEU A 164 0.61 -3.92 1.15
N LYS A 165 -0.32 -3.10 1.64
CA LYS A 165 -1.75 -3.26 1.35
C LYS A 165 -2.26 -1.99 0.72
N TYR A 166 -2.47 -2.02 -0.59
CA TYR A 166 -3.00 -0.88 -1.32
C TYR A 166 -4.48 -1.10 -1.65
N PHE A 167 -5.30 -0.19 -1.14
CA PHE A 167 -6.73 -0.11 -1.39
C PHE A 167 -6.98 0.97 -2.46
N PRO A 168 -7.07 0.60 -3.75
CA PRO A 168 -7.52 1.54 -4.77
C PRO A 168 -8.97 1.91 -4.47
N PHE A 169 -9.20 3.20 -4.26
CA PHE A 169 -10.54 3.72 -3.95
C PHE A 169 -11.30 4.06 -5.21
N TRP A 170 -10.69 4.78 -6.14
CA TRP A 170 -11.38 5.24 -7.33
C TRP A 170 -10.41 5.37 -8.50
N HIS A 171 -10.97 5.21 -9.70
CA HIS A 171 -10.32 5.57 -10.95
C HIS A 171 -11.24 6.53 -11.69
N ALA A 172 -10.68 7.39 -12.52
CA ALA A 172 -11.46 8.21 -13.44
C ALA A 172 -10.67 8.49 -14.71
N GLN A 173 -11.36 8.55 -15.84
CA GLN A 173 -10.77 9.20 -17.01
C GLN A 173 -10.58 10.68 -16.71
N PHE A 174 -9.42 11.23 -17.06
CA PHE A 174 -9.10 12.62 -16.76
C PHE A 174 -10.11 13.61 -17.37
N ASP A 175 -10.54 13.35 -18.60
CA ASP A 175 -11.43 14.22 -19.35
C ASP A 175 -12.92 14.05 -18.99
N LYS A 176 -13.30 12.97 -18.30
CA LYS A 176 -14.69 12.69 -17.90
C LYS A 176 -14.95 12.91 -16.41
N GLY A 177 -13.96 12.68 -15.55
CA GLY A 177 -14.13 12.70 -14.09
C GLY A 177 -14.78 11.43 -13.52
N TRP A 178 -14.73 11.28 -12.19
CA TRP A 178 -15.10 10.04 -11.47
C TRP A 178 -16.58 9.69 -11.53
N SER A 179 -17.46 10.67 -11.75
CA SER A 179 -18.91 10.44 -11.87
C SER A 179 -19.28 9.56 -13.06
N HIS A 180 -18.38 9.43 -14.05
CA HIS A 180 -18.59 8.65 -15.26
C HIS A 180 -17.75 7.37 -15.30
N THR A 181 -17.12 6.99 -14.18
CA THR A 181 -16.38 5.73 -14.08
C THR A 181 -17.32 4.56 -14.25
N LYS A 182 -17.06 3.74 -15.26
CA LYS A 182 -17.87 2.55 -15.55
C LYS A 182 -17.70 1.51 -14.45
N PRO A 183 -18.73 0.70 -14.16
CA PRO A 183 -18.56 -0.49 -13.33
C PRO A 183 -17.41 -1.35 -13.86
N ASN A 184 -16.59 -1.88 -12.95
CA ASN A 184 -15.46 -2.75 -13.30
C ASN A 184 -14.41 -2.10 -14.25
N TYR A 185 -14.23 -0.76 -14.18
CA TYR A 185 -13.29 -0.03 -15.04
C TYR A 185 -11.87 -0.60 -14.98
N VAL A 186 -11.39 -0.93 -13.77
CA VAL A 186 -10.22 -1.78 -13.58
C VAL A 186 -10.69 -3.06 -12.91
N PRO A 187 -10.72 -4.20 -13.63
CA PRO A 187 -11.20 -5.44 -13.08
C PRO A 187 -10.34 -5.96 -11.94
N PHE A 188 -11.00 -6.50 -10.91
CA PHE A 188 -10.31 -7.28 -9.88
C PHE A 188 -9.70 -8.54 -10.48
N LEU A 189 -8.63 -8.99 -9.84
CA LEU A 189 -8.03 -10.28 -10.14
C LEU A 189 -9.01 -11.42 -9.84
N SER A 190 -9.11 -12.40 -10.74
CA SER A 190 -10.04 -13.52 -10.63
C SER A 190 -9.39 -14.89 -10.73
N THR A 191 -8.13 -14.95 -11.16
CA THR A 191 -7.40 -16.20 -11.42
C THR A 191 -6.08 -16.16 -10.66
N THR A 192 -5.76 -17.23 -9.94
CA THR A 192 -4.54 -17.32 -9.12
C THR A 192 -3.40 -18.00 -9.86
N TYR A 193 -2.19 -17.86 -9.31
CA TYR A 193 -1.05 -18.68 -9.67
C TYR A 193 -1.28 -20.15 -9.23
N PRO A 194 -0.91 -21.16 -10.05
CA PRO A 194 -0.15 -21.07 -11.31
C PRO A 194 -0.97 -20.95 -12.60
N GLU A 195 -2.32 -20.91 -12.53
CA GLU A 195 -3.16 -20.81 -13.73
C GLU A 195 -2.91 -19.51 -14.51
N ASP A 196 -2.80 -18.38 -13.80
CA ASP A 196 -2.16 -17.18 -14.33
C ASP A 196 -0.68 -17.13 -13.86
N PRO A 197 0.30 -17.23 -14.77
CA PRO A 197 1.72 -17.15 -14.42
C PRO A 197 2.14 -15.84 -13.72
N ASN A 198 1.38 -14.76 -13.87
CA ASN A 198 1.60 -13.49 -13.17
C ASN A 198 0.46 -13.17 -12.17
N GLY A 199 -0.37 -14.17 -11.87
CA GLY A 199 -1.49 -14.06 -10.94
C GLY A 199 -1.04 -13.98 -9.48
N PRO A 200 -1.94 -13.55 -8.59
CA PRO A 200 -1.73 -13.58 -7.15
C PRO A 200 -1.75 -15.02 -6.62
N ASP A 201 -1.23 -15.24 -5.42
CA ASP A 201 -1.34 -16.53 -4.73
C ASP A 201 -2.75 -16.74 -4.18
N GLU A 202 -3.41 -15.66 -3.75
CA GLU A 202 -4.71 -15.66 -3.10
C GLU A 202 -5.57 -14.49 -3.61
N LEU A 203 -6.89 -14.67 -3.59
CA LEU A 203 -7.84 -13.59 -3.83
C LEU A 203 -8.32 -13.04 -2.48
N CYS A 204 -8.32 -11.72 -2.34
CA CYS A 204 -8.79 -11.04 -1.14
C CYS A 204 -10.32 -11.10 -1.05
N GLU A 205 -10.83 -11.22 0.17
CA GLU A 205 -12.26 -11.16 0.44
C GLU A 205 -12.77 -9.72 0.35
N HIS A 206 -13.93 -9.53 -0.29
CA HIS A 206 -14.63 -8.24 -0.39
C HIS A 206 -13.78 -7.04 -0.88
N PRO A 207 -13.09 -7.15 -2.03
CA PRO A 207 -12.34 -6.03 -2.57
C PRO A 207 -13.27 -4.85 -2.84
N MET A 208 -12.75 -3.64 -2.70
CA MET A 208 -13.52 -2.41 -2.87
C MET A 208 -13.02 -1.59 -4.06
N LEU A 209 -13.94 -0.89 -4.71
CA LEU A 209 -13.67 0.14 -5.70
C LEU A 209 -14.88 1.07 -5.81
N TRP A 210 -14.65 2.31 -6.21
CA TRP A 210 -15.70 3.29 -6.50
C TRP A 210 -16.84 2.67 -7.34
N PRO A 211 -18.10 2.82 -6.92
CA PRO A 211 -18.62 3.80 -5.95
C PRO A 211 -18.59 3.38 -4.47
N ASP A 212 -17.96 2.26 -4.11
CA ASP A 212 -17.79 1.88 -2.70
C ASP A 212 -16.87 2.87 -1.97
N THR A 213 -17.34 3.41 -0.84
CA THR A 213 -16.61 4.37 0.01
C THR A 213 -16.40 3.87 1.43
N ARG A 214 -16.43 2.55 1.67
CA ARG A 214 -16.10 1.97 2.98
C ARG A 214 -14.73 2.46 3.46
N VAL A 215 -14.59 2.59 4.78
CA VAL A 215 -13.37 3.13 5.36
C VAL A 215 -12.31 2.03 5.47
N VAL A 216 -11.11 2.29 4.97
CA VAL A 216 -9.95 1.42 5.24
C VAL A 216 -9.66 1.49 6.75
N PRO A 217 -9.62 0.36 7.48
CA PRO A 217 -9.45 0.35 8.92
C PRO A 217 -8.14 1.02 9.35
N PHE A 218 -8.17 1.69 10.50
CA PHE A 218 -7.03 2.40 11.05
C PHE A 218 -6.17 1.44 11.89
N HIS A 219 -4.87 1.39 11.62
CA HIS A 219 -3.95 0.65 12.51
C HIS A 219 -3.75 1.28 13.89
N TYR A 220 -4.30 2.48 14.12
CA TYR A 220 -4.12 3.30 15.31
C TYR A 220 -5.47 3.74 15.87
N THR A 221 -5.50 4.03 17.17
CA THR A 221 -6.69 4.54 17.86
C THR A 221 -6.79 6.06 17.74
N HIS A 222 -7.97 6.60 18.00
CA HIS A 222 -8.18 8.03 18.07
C HIS A 222 -7.26 8.66 19.16
N PRO A 223 -6.43 9.66 18.85
CA PRO A 223 -5.36 10.11 19.74
C PRO A 223 -5.83 10.77 21.04
N ILE A 224 -7.07 11.30 21.06
CA ILE A 224 -7.67 11.91 22.27
C ILE A 224 -8.50 10.93 23.11
N THR A 225 -9.37 10.11 22.49
CA THR A 225 -10.26 9.20 23.21
C THR A 225 -9.63 7.84 23.50
N GLY A 226 -8.59 7.45 22.75
CA GLY A 226 -7.96 6.13 22.84
C GLY A 226 -8.76 5.00 22.21
N ASN A 227 -9.94 5.27 21.65
CA ASN A 227 -10.83 4.25 21.08
C ASN A 227 -10.54 3.97 19.60
N GLN A 228 -10.83 2.75 19.17
CA GLN A 228 -10.98 2.45 17.74
C GLN A 228 -12.29 3.07 17.21
N VAL A 229 -12.32 3.35 15.91
CA VAL A 229 -13.57 3.69 15.21
C VAL A 229 -14.48 2.46 15.24
N ALA A 230 -15.77 2.65 15.49
CA ALA A 230 -16.72 1.54 15.55
C ALA A 230 -16.89 0.88 14.17
N ASP A 231 -17.10 -0.44 14.15
CA ASP A 231 -17.21 -1.20 12.89
C ASP A 231 -18.32 -0.68 11.97
N ASP A 232 -19.45 -0.22 12.53
CA ASP A 232 -20.56 0.34 11.76
C ASP A 232 -20.20 1.69 11.11
N ASP A 233 -19.33 2.49 11.73
CA ASP A 233 -18.83 3.76 11.19
C ASP A 233 -17.82 3.55 10.06
N LEU A 234 -17.32 2.33 9.87
CA LEU A 234 -16.43 1.97 8.77
C LEU A 234 -17.19 1.49 7.52
N ARG A 235 -18.51 1.31 7.62
CA ARG A 235 -19.39 0.90 6.50
C ARG A 235 -19.77 2.10 5.62
N ALA A 236 -20.36 1.82 4.46
CA ALA A 236 -20.87 2.83 3.53
C ALA A 236 -22.29 2.48 3.06
N PRO A 237 -23.33 2.72 3.88
CA PRO A 237 -24.72 2.54 3.47
C PRO A 237 -25.16 3.61 2.46
N HIS A 238 -26.31 3.41 1.82
CA HIS A 238 -26.92 4.45 1.02
C HIS A 238 -27.31 5.68 1.86
N PHE A 239 -27.39 6.86 1.25
CA PHE A 239 -27.68 8.10 1.94
C PHE A 239 -29.02 8.04 2.69
N GLY A 240 -28.96 8.15 4.03
CA GLY A 240 -30.13 8.08 4.91
C GLY A 240 -30.48 6.68 5.42
N GLU A 241 -29.78 5.64 4.96
CA GLU A 241 -30.01 4.25 5.40
C GLU A 241 -29.16 3.85 6.60
N ASP A 242 -29.61 2.83 7.32
CA ASP A 242 -28.92 2.29 8.50
C ASP A 242 -27.57 1.62 8.12
N PRO A 243 -26.50 1.75 8.93
CA PRO A 243 -25.20 1.12 8.65
C PRO A 243 -25.26 -0.38 8.36
N SER A 244 -26.18 -1.12 8.99
CA SER A 244 -26.35 -2.56 8.78
C SER A 244 -26.78 -2.94 7.36
N THR A 245 -27.32 -1.99 6.59
CA THR A 245 -27.68 -2.19 5.17
C THR A 245 -26.46 -2.14 4.24
N GLY A 246 -25.36 -1.53 4.68
CA GLY A 246 -24.11 -1.46 3.94
C GLY A 246 -23.32 -2.77 4.00
N THR A 247 -22.43 -2.95 3.02
CA THR A 247 -21.46 -4.06 3.05
C THR A 247 -20.64 -4.00 4.36
N PRO A 248 -20.29 -5.15 4.96
CA PRO A 248 -19.45 -5.19 6.16
C PRO A 248 -18.17 -4.36 6.01
N PRO A 249 -17.62 -3.85 7.14
CA PRO A 249 -16.38 -3.11 7.13
C PRO A 249 -15.25 -3.94 6.52
N LEU A 250 -14.29 -3.26 5.91
CA LEU A 250 -13.11 -3.92 5.38
C LEU A 250 -12.29 -4.51 6.52
N VAL A 251 -11.59 -5.61 6.24
CA VAL A 251 -10.69 -6.24 7.20
C VAL A 251 -9.29 -6.22 6.62
N LEU A 252 -8.33 -5.74 7.40
CA LEU A 252 -6.92 -5.85 7.01
C LEU A 252 -6.52 -7.32 7.04
N SER A 253 -5.98 -7.81 5.94
CA SER A 253 -5.51 -9.19 5.84
C SER A 253 -4.46 -9.50 6.90
N LYS A 254 -4.51 -10.74 7.39
CA LYS A 254 -3.54 -11.31 8.32
C LYS A 254 -2.60 -12.25 7.56
N PRO A 255 -1.36 -12.39 8.02
CA PRO A 255 -0.43 -13.37 7.45
C PRO A 255 -0.83 -14.80 7.77
N LYS A 256 -0.28 -15.74 7.01
CA LYS A 256 -0.49 -17.17 7.22
C LYS A 256 -0.08 -17.60 8.62
N SER A 257 1.09 -17.12 9.09
CA SER A 257 1.63 -17.41 10.41
C SER A 257 0.69 -17.00 11.57
N GLU A 258 -0.15 -15.97 11.37
CA GLU A 258 -1.12 -15.53 12.38
C GLU A 258 -2.47 -16.24 12.23
N THR A 259 -2.80 -16.78 11.06
CA THR A 259 -4.06 -17.51 10.83
C THR A 259 -4.02 -18.97 11.27
N THR A 260 -2.85 -19.62 11.24
CA THR A 260 -2.71 -21.05 11.61
C THR A 260 -2.71 -21.30 13.12
N ASN A 261 -2.48 -20.28 13.94
CA ASN A 261 -2.51 -20.41 15.41
C ASN A 261 -3.93 -20.28 16.01
N SER A 262 -4.95 -20.21 15.15
CA SER A 262 -6.38 -20.11 15.50
C SER A 262 -7.19 -21.38 15.16
N ALA A 263 -6.52 -22.50 14.84
CA ALA A 263 -7.13 -23.80 14.58
C ALA A 263 -6.71 -24.83 15.64
#